data_AF-A0A7S2CD22-F1
#
_entry.id   AF-A0A7S2CD22-F1
#
_cell.length_a   1.000
_cell.length_b   1.000
_cell.length_c   1.000
_cell.angle_alpha   90.00
_cell.angle_beta   90.00
_cell.angle_gamma   90.00
#
_symmetry.space_group_name_H-M   'P 1'
#
loop_
_entity.id
_entity.type
_entity.pdbx_description
1 polymer ?
#
loop_
_entity_poly.entity_id
_entity_poly.type
_entity_poly.pdbx_seq_one_letter_code
_entity_poly.pdbx_strand_id
1 'polypeptide(L)'
;FTIHGYRGELLLLAADLGERLLSAFDGCSKLPRAFVNLRGRVVRHNAKREQCTAGIGTLLLEFGTLSRLTLDSRFEDAAMCALRLLWSKRSNRNLLGNTLDVVTGAWRNP
;
A
#
# COMPACT_ATOMS: atom_id res chain seq x y z
N PHE A 1 17.18 -4.47 23.74
CA PHE A 1 17.37 -3.00 23.84
C PHE A 1 16.07 -2.40 24.34
N THR A 2 16.07 -1.71 25.47
CA THR A 2 14.88 -1.07 26.05
C THR A 2 15.23 0.39 26.31
N ILE A 3 14.39 1.32 25.84
CA ILE A 3 14.57 2.74 26.07
C ILE A 3 13.80 3.09 27.35
N HIS A 4 14.52 3.56 28.37
CA HIS A 4 13.92 3.90 29.65
C HIS A 4 12.83 4.96 29.48
N GLY A 5 11.62 4.69 30.01
CA GLY A 5 10.47 5.60 29.94
C GLY A 5 9.66 5.56 28.63
N TYR A 6 10.11 4.82 27.62
CA TYR A 6 9.36 4.63 26.37
C TYR A 6 8.59 3.30 26.40
N ARG A 7 7.27 3.35 26.18
CA ARG A 7 6.38 2.19 26.27
C ARG A 7 5.90 1.72 24.89
N GLY A 8 6.55 2.16 23.82
CA GLY A 8 6.17 1.77 22.46
C GLY A 8 5.12 2.69 21.84
N GLU A 9 4.96 3.93 22.33
CA GLU A 9 3.96 4.87 21.86
C GLU A 9 4.02 5.09 20.34
N LEU A 10 5.20 5.13 19.72
CA LEU A 10 5.32 5.26 18.27
C LEU A 10 4.88 3.99 17.53
N LEU A 11 5.11 2.81 18.10
CA LEU A 11 4.63 1.55 17.51
C LEU A 11 3.09 1.50 17.56
N LEU A 12 2.49 1.96 18.66
CA LEU A 12 1.04 2.07 18.78
C LEU A 12 0.46 3.04 17.73
N LEU A 13 1.07 4.22 17.57
CA LEU A 13 0.66 5.18 16.55
C LEU A 13 0.89 4.67 15.12
N ALA A 14 1.99 3.96 14.87
CA ALA A 14 2.27 3.35 13.58
C ALA A 14 1.26 2.25 13.23
N ALA A 15 0.87 1.44 14.20
CA ALA A 15 -0.16 0.41 14.02
C ALA A 15 -1.54 1.03 13.71
N ASP A 16 -1.97 2.07 14.44
CA ASP A 16 -3.22 2.80 14.15
C ASP A 16 -3.20 3.44 12.76
N LEU A 17 -2.08 4.04 12.35
CA LEU A 17 -1.94 4.61 11.01
C LEU A 17 -1.97 3.51 9.94
N GLY A 18 -1.23 2.42 10.13
CA GLY A 18 -1.20 1.26 9.24
C GLY A 18 -2.60 0.69 9.01
N GLU A 19 -3.38 0.50 10.08
CA GLU A 19 -4.76 -0.01 10.00
C GLU A 19 -5.62 0.87 9.09
N ARG A 20 -5.53 2.19 9.23
CA ARG A 20 -6.30 3.14 8.41
C ARG A 20 -5.84 3.15 6.95
N LEU A 21 -4.54 2.93 6.72
CA LEU A 21 -3.96 2.87 5.38
C LEU A 21 -4.32 1.58 4.62
N LEU A 22 -4.66 0.49 5.32
CA LEU A 22 -5.12 -0.76 4.66
C LEU A 22 -6.32 -0.53 3.74
N SER A 23 -7.17 0.47 4.03
CA SER A 23 -8.28 0.86 3.17
C SER A 23 -7.88 1.26 1.73
N ALA A 24 -6.60 1.59 1.51
CA ALA A 24 -6.08 1.86 0.17
C ALA A 24 -6.18 0.62 -0.75
N PHE A 25 -6.14 -0.58 -0.17
CA PHE A 25 -6.03 -1.87 -0.86
C PHE A 25 -7.38 -2.59 -1.05
N ASP A 26 -8.49 -2.01 -0.57
CA ASP A 26 -9.82 -2.64 -0.57
C ASP A 26 -10.45 -2.83 -1.97
N GLY A 27 -9.82 -2.32 -3.03
CA GLY A 27 -10.29 -2.50 -4.41
C GLY A 27 -10.17 -3.94 -4.93
N CYS A 28 -10.96 -4.28 -5.95
CA CYS A 28 -10.93 -5.61 -6.59
C CYS A 28 -9.55 -5.99 -7.12
N SER A 29 -8.78 -5.01 -7.61
CA SER A 29 -7.44 -5.23 -8.16
C SER A 29 -6.35 -5.42 -7.10
N LYS A 30 -6.64 -5.14 -5.81
CA LYS A 30 -5.66 -5.10 -4.71
C LYS A 30 -4.48 -4.13 -4.91
N LEU A 31 -4.53 -3.27 -5.91
CA LEU A 31 -3.58 -2.17 -6.08
C LEU A 31 -3.99 -1.00 -5.17
N PRO A 32 -3.05 -0.41 -4.41
CA PRO A 32 -3.37 0.67 -3.49
C PRO A 32 -3.80 1.92 -4.23
N ARG A 33 -4.82 2.62 -3.71
CA ARG A 33 -5.16 3.96 -4.18
C ARG A 33 -4.14 4.98 -3.68
N ALA A 34 -3.87 5.98 -4.53
CA ALA A 34 -2.99 7.10 -4.22
C ALA A 34 -3.40 7.89 -2.96
N PHE A 35 -4.71 7.95 -2.72
CA PHE A 35 -5.31 8.78 -1.70
C PHE A 35 -6.37 7.99 -0.95
N VAL A 36 -6.32 8.07 0.37
CA VAL A 36 -7.31 7.51 1.28
C VAL A 36 -7.77 8.55 2.29
N ASN A 37 -8.92 8.32 2.90
CA ASN A 37 -9.41 9.14 3.99
C ASN A 37 -9.23 8.39 5.31
N LEU A 38 -8.29 8.83 6.14
CA LEU A 38 -7.96 8.19 7.42
C LEU A 38 -9.07 8.26 8.49
N ARG A 39 -10.15 9.01 8.23
CA ARG A 39 -11.37 9.02 9.07
C ARG A 39 -12.41 7.99 8.62
N GLY A 40 -12.05 7.06 7.73
CA GLY A 40 -12.94 5.98 7.26
C GLY A 40 -14.05 6.45 6.32
N ARG A 41 -13.96 7.66 5.76
CA ARG A 41 -14.94 8.13 4.78
C ARG A 41 -14.65 7.50 3.43
N VAL A 42 -15.69 7.01 2.76
CA VAL A 42 -15.57 6.44 1.41
C VAL A 42 -14.89 7.45 0.49
N VAL A 43 -13.77 7.03 -0.10
CA VAL A 43 -13.09 7.79 -1.15
C VAL A 43 -14.09 7.94 -2.31
N ARG A 44 -14.43 9.20 -2.64
CA ARG A 44 -15.52 9.53 -3.59
C ARG A 44 -15.43 8.69 -4.87
N HIS A 45 -16.57 8.35 -5.48
CA HIS A 45 -16.65 7.58 -6.73
C HIS A 45 -15.74 8.13 -7.86
N ASN A 46 -15.51 9.44 -7.85
CA ASN A 46 -14.71 10.16 -8.85
C ASN A 46 -13.24 10.35 -8.43
N ALA A 47 -12.80 9.65 -7.39
CA ALA A 47 -11.44 9.78 -6.90
C ALA A 47 -10.42 9.34 -7.95
N LYS A 48 -9.23 9.94 -7.88
CA LYS A 48 -8.13 9.64 -8.79
C LYS A 48 -7.84 8.14 -8.75
N ARG A 49 -7.99 7.50 -9.91
CA ARG A 49 -7.73 6.06 -10.12
C ARG A 49 -6.28 5.79 -10.54
N GLU A 50 -5.51 6.84 -10.75
CA GLU A 50 -4.13 6.71 -11.21
C GLU A 50 -3.18 6.58 -10.01
N GLN A 51 -2.29 5.61 -10.12
CA GLN A 51 -1.12 5.51 -9.25
C GLN A 51 0.15 5.39 -10.05
N CYS A 52 1.22 5.94 -9.50
CA CYS A 52 2.54 5.72 -10.03
C CYS A 52 3.11 4.38 -9.55
N THR A 53 4.00 3.80 -10.34
CA THR A 53 4.69 2.55 -10.03
C THR A 53 5.43 2.60 -8.70
N ALA A 54 6.08 3.73 -8.39
CA ALA A 54 6.75 3.92 -7.12
C ALA A 54 5.77 3.85 -5.94
N GLY A 55 4.64 4.55 -5.99
CA GLY A 55 3.66 4.57 -4.90
C GLY A 55 3.01 3.22 -4.61
N ILE A 56 3.01 2.29 -5.57
CA ILE A 56 2.57 0.91 -5.37
C ILE A 56 3.72 0.03 -4.85
N GLY A 57 4.94 0.20 -5.40
CA GLY A 57 6.05 -0.72 -5.21
C GLY A 57 6.89 -0.48 -3.95
N THR A 58 6.78 0.67 -3.28
CA THR A 58 7.67 1.06 -2.18
C THR A 58 7.01 1.02 -0.80
N LEU A 59 6.01 0.15 -0.59
CA LEU A 59 5.34 0.02 0.71
C LEU A 59 5.81 -1.20 1.51
N LEU A 60 6.48 -2.16 0.86
CA LEU A 60 6.80 -3.46 1.45
C LEU A 60 7.74 -3.34 2.65
N LEU A 61 8.68 -2.39 2.63
CA LEU A 61 9.67 -2.24 3.70
C LEU A 61 8.98 -1.81 5.01
N GLU A 62 8.16 -0.79 4.93
CA GLU A 62 7.45 -0.20 6.06
C GLU A 62 6.37 -1.15 6.57
N PHE A 63 5.55 -1.69 5.67
CA PHE A 63 4.46 -2.60 6.04
C PHE A 63 5.00 -3.94 6.54
N GLY A 64 6.08 -4.46 5.95
CA GLY A 64 6.77 -5.66 6.44
C GLY A 64 7.41 -5.46 7.82
N THR A 65 7.99 -4.29 8.05
CA THR A 65 8.52 -3.94 9.37
C THR A 65 7.41 -3.83 10.41
N LEU A 66 6.30 -3.16 10.07
CA LEU A 66 5.15 -3.03 10.96
C LEU A 66 4.58 -4.42 11.31
N SER A 67 4.38 -5.29 10.32
CA SER A 67 3.90 -6.67 10.54
C SER A 67 4.76 -7.46 11.52
N ARG A 68 6.09 -7.37 11.41
CA ARG A 68 7.01 -8.07 12.33
C ARG A 68 6.96 -7.51 13.74
N LEU A 69 6.80 -6.19 13.89
CA LEU A 69 6.75 -5.52 15.19
C LEU A 69 5.40 -5.66 15.89
N THR A 70 4.30 -5.78 15.14
CA THR A 70 2.93 -5.91 15.68
C THR A 70 2.42 -7.34 15.72
N LEU A 71 3.12 -8.28 15.07
CA LEU A 71 2.66 -9.66 14.83
C LEU A 71 1.36 -9.74 14.00
N ASP A 72 1.08 -8.73 13.19
CA ASP A 72 -0.08 -8.68 12.29
C ASP A 72 0.38 -8.71 10.82
N SER A 73 0.16 -9.84 10.14
CA SER A 73 0.64 -10.03 8.77
C SER A 73 -0.10 -9.21 7.72
N ARG A 74 -1.28 -8.65 8.03
CA ARG A 74 -2.14 -7.98 7.05
C ARG A 74 -1.43 -6.84 6.31
N PHE A 75 -0.53 -6.13 6.99
CA PHE A 75 0.27 -5.07 6.36
C PHE A 75 1.21 -5.66 5.29
N GLU A 76 2.10 -6.57 5.66
CA GLU A 76 3.02 -7.21 4.72
C GLU A 76 2.28 -7.91 3.57
N ASP A 77 1.21 -8.63 3.87
CA ASP A 77 0.40 -9.35 2.88
C ASP A 77 -0.19 -8.39 1.83
N ALA A 78 -0.72 -7.24 2.25
CA ALA A 78 -1.25 -6.22 1.36
C ALA A 78 -0.16 -5.63 0.45
N ALA A 79 0.99 -5.24 1.02
CA ALA A 79 2.09 -4.64 0.27
C ALA A 79 2.74 -5.66 -0.69
N MET A 80 2.93 -6.90 -0.26
CA MET A 80 3.51 -7.97 -1.08
C MET A 80 2.58 -8.39 -2.21
N CYS A 81 1.27 -8.44 -1.95
CA CYS A 81 0.27 -8.68 -3.00
C CYS A 81 0.33 -7.59 -4.08
N ALA A 82 0.31 -6.32 -3.67
CA ALA A 82 0.40 -5.19 -4.58
C ALA A 82 1.71 -5.19 -5.39
N LEU A 83 2.85 -5.48 -4.75
CA LEU A 83 4.15 -5.58 -5.43
C LEU A 83 4.19 -6.72 -6.45
N ARG A 84 3.65 -7.90 -6.11
CA ARG A 84 3.56 -9.04 -7.05
C ARG A 84 2.67 -8.73 -8.26
N LEU A 85 1.55 -8.04 -8.03
CA LEU A 85 0.64 -7.59 -9.09
C LEU A 85 1.27 -6.51 -9.97
N LEU A 86 2.03 -5.59 -9.39
CA LEU A 86 2.80 -4.62 -10.15
C LEU A 86 3.86 -5.33 -11.01
N TRP A 87 4.60 -6.27 -10.41
CA TRP A 87 5.64 -7.04 -11.09
C TRP A 87 5.08 -7.86 -12.25
N SER A 88 3.87 -8.42 -12.12
CA SER A 88 3.23 -9.18 -13.21
C SER A 88 2.81 -8.33 -14.41
N LYS A 89 2.76 -6.99 -14.26
CA LYS A 89 2.39 -6.04 -15.32
C LYS A 89 3.56 -5.53 -16.15
N ARG A 90 4.77 -6.04 -15.91
CA ARG A 90 5.95 -5.70 -16.70
C ARG A 90 5.80 -6.14 -18.17
N SER A 91 6.40 -5.37 -19.06
CA SER A 91 6.48 -5.71 -20.49
C SER A 91 7.40 -6.91 -20.73
N ASN A 92 7.39 -7.44 -21.96
CA ASN A 92 8.32 -8.48 -22.40
C ASN A 92 9.81 -8.08 -22.28
N ARG A 93 10.09 -6.78 -22.12
CA ARG A 93 11.44 -6.24 -21.87
C ARG A 93 11.78 -6.13 -20.37
N ASN A 94 10.93 -6.66 -19.49
CA ASN A 94 11.01 -6.51 -18.03
C ASN A 94 10.97 -5.06 -17.53
N LEU A 95 10.35 -4.16 -18.30
CA LEU A 95 10.15 -2.76 -17.92
C LEU A 95 8.71 -2.53 -17.43
N LEU A 96 8.57 -1.71 -16.39
CA LEU A 96 7.29 -1.23 -15.87
C LEU A 96 6.97 0.15 -16.47
N GLY A 97 5.68 0.43 -16.68
CA GLY A 97 5.24 1.79 -17.01
C GLY A 97 5.36 2.72 -15.80
N ASN A 98 5.07 4.02 -15.97
CA ASN A 98 5.09 4.96 -14.86
C ASN A 98 3.76 5.03 -14.10
N THR A 99 2.63 5.06 -14.80
CA THR A 99 1.30 5.30 -14.22
C THR A 99 0.31 4.24 -14.67
N LEU A 100 -0.45 3.67 -13.74
CA LEU A 100 -1.52 2.72 -14.03
C LEU A 100 -2.84 3.12 -13.37
N ASP A 101 -3.93 2.66 -13.97
CA ASP A 101 -5.26 2.73 -13.39
C ASP A 101 -5.42 1.59 -12.37
N VAL A 102 -5.62 1.93 -11.10
CA VAL A 102 -5.72 0.96 -10.00
C VAL A 102 -7.01 0.16 -10.02
N VAL A 103 -8.03 0.52 -10.81
CA VAL A 103 -9.28 -0.26 -10.87
C VAL A 103 -9.17 -1.34 -11.94
N THR A 104 -8.70 -0.96 -13.12
CA THR A 104 -8.55 -1.86 -14.28
C THR A 104 -7.21 -2.58 -14.30
N GLY A 105 -6.20 -2.04 -13.62
CA GLY A 105 -4.81 -2.51 -13.68
C GLY A 105 -4.12 -2.22 -15.01
N ALA A 106 -4.68 -1.37 -15.88
CA ALA A 106 -4.08 -1.03 -17.16
C ALA A 106 -3.10 0.15 -17.03
N TRP A 107 -2.01 0.13 -17.80
CA TRP A 107 -1.10 1.27 -17.91
C TRP A 107 -1.81 2.46 -18.58
N ARG A 108 -1.62 3.67 -18.05
CA ARG A 108 -2.12 4.94 -18.60
C ARG A 108 -0.95 5.55 -19.39
N ASN A 109 -0.97 5.42 -20.71
CA ASN A 109 0.14 5.71 -21.64
C ASN A 109 1.20 4.60 -21.66
N PRO A 110 0.85 3.40 -22.19
CA PRO A 110 1.74 2.25 -22.30
C PRO A 110 2.94 2.48 -23.23
#